data_AF-A0A7X8C6V2-F1
#
_entry.id   AF-A0A7X8C6V2-F1
#
_cell.length_a   1.000
_cell.length_b   1.000
_cell.length_c   1.000
_cell.angle_alpha   90.00
_cell.angle_beta   90.00
_cell.angle_gamma   90.00
#
_symmetry.space_group_name_H-M   'P 1'
#
loop_
_entity.id
_entity.type
_entity.pdbx_description
1 polymer ?
#
loop_
_entity_poly.entity_id
_entity_poly.type
_entity_poly.pdbx_seq_one_letter_code
_entity_poly.pdbx_strand_id
1 'polypeptide(L)'
;MDVVWRDPSVTPVIEYKYLPYGKYVFKAEAVSGSGQILSETNYSFEVKPPFYLSTPTKIVYTLAVLFLLWGIYRYVQQIIHKKKEKVRIEQEEIRRKEIEKREQQIMTLEKEKLESELTLKSKELATSTMTLIRKNEVLATIKEEIVQQKAALGSQYPNKYYEKIIRLLDENLSSEDDWAIFQANFDRIHENFFRHLHEKYPELTPNDLRFCAYLRLNLSSKDIAHLMNISLKGVEMGRARIRKKIGLPSTKSLTEFMIEFK
;
A
#
# COMPACT_ATOMS: atom_id res chain seq x y z
N MET A 1 43.62 -57.08 56.91
CA MET A 1 44.63 -56.13 57.42
C MET A 1 44.59 -56.27 58.93
N ASP A 2 45.30 -57.11 59.66
CA ASP A 2 46.27 -58.17 59.38
C ASP A 2 45.61 -59.51 59.78
N VAL A 3 45.88 -60.60 59.06
CA VAL A 3 45.28 -61.92 59.39
C VAL A 3 46.15 -62.69 60.40
N VAL A 4 47.38 -62.20 60.63
CA VAL A 4 48.41 -62.83 61.44
C VAL A 4 49.05 -61.77 62.34
N TRP A 5 49.40 -62.14 63.57
CA TRP A 5 50.13 -61.30 64.50
C TRP A 5 51.51 -60.92 63.94
N ARG A 6 51.94 -59.68 64.17
CA ARG A 6 53.33 -59.29 63.87
C ARG A 6 54.26 -59.79 64.97
N ASP A 7 55.53 -59.98 64.60
CA ASP A 7 56.57 -60.39 65.55
C ASP A 7 56.72 -59.37 66.70
N PRO A 8 57.03 -59.82 67.94
CA PRO A 8 57.20 -58.95 69.09
C PRO A 8 58.29 -57.89 68.84
N SER A 9 57.96 -56.62 69.08
CA SER A 9 58.90 -55.49 68.95
C SER A 9 59.11 -54.79 70.29
N VAL A 10 60.34 -54.29 70.50
CA VAL A 10 60.72 -53.53 71.70
C VAL A 10 60.14 -52.10 71.68
N THR A 11 59.77 -51.59 70.50
CA THR A 11 59.14 -50.27 70.36
C THR A 11 57.62 -50.39 70.42
N PRO A 12 56.93 -49.75 71.39
CA PRO A 12 55.49 -49.86 71.57
C PRO A 12 54.71 -48.93 70.61
N VAL A 13 55.13 -48.82 69.35
CA VAL A 13 54.52 -47.94 68.34
C VAL A 13 54.32 -48.69 67.05
N ILE A 14 53.11 -48.61 66.50
CA ILE A 14 52.75 -49.17 65.20
C ILE A 14 51.98 -48.13 64.40
N GLU A 15 52.39 -47.93 63.15
CA GLU A 15 51.78 -46.96 62.24
C GLU A 15 51.06 -47.70 61.10
N TYR A 16 49.80 -47.37 60.89
CA TYR A 16 49.01 -47.84 59.74
C TYR A 16 48.72 -46.66 58.82
N LYS A 17 49.31 -46.67 57.62
CA LYS A 17 49.04 -45.67 56.58
C LYS A 17 47.92 -46.19 55.67
N TYR A 18 46.98 -45.32 55.31
CA TYR A 18 45.87 -45.61 54.38
C TYR A 18 44.84 -46.65 54.85
N LEU A 19 44.40 -46.54 56.11
CA LEU A 19 43.31 -47.37 56.61
C LEU A 19 41.99 -46.97 55.91
N PRO A 20 41.28 -47.90 55.23
CA PRO A 20 39.97 -47.62 54.64
C PRO A 20 38.94 -47.19 55.71
N TYR A 21 37.80 -46.65 55.28
CA TYR A 21 36.72 -46.36 56.21
C TYR A 21 36.07 -47.66 56.71
N GLY A 22 35.76 -47.71 58.00
CA GLY A 22 35.25 -48.93 58.62
C GLY A 22 35.48 -48.99 60.12
N LYS A 23 35.01 -50.06 60.73
CA LYS A 23 35.20 -50.36 62.16
C LYS A 23 36.39 -51.29 62.32
N TYR A 24 37.34 -50.90 63.16
CA TYR A 24 38.58 -51.62 63.40
C TYR A 24 38.73 -51.93 64.88
N VAL A 25 39.32 -53.09 65.17
CA VAL A 25 39.72 -53.47 66.53
C VAL A 25 41.23 -53.65 66.50
N PHE A 26 41.93 -52.77 67.21
CA PHE A 26 43.35 -52.89 67.45
C PHE A 26 43.57 -53.85 68.61
N LYS A 27 44.31 -54.94 68.36
CA LYS A 27 44.68 -55.91 69.38
C LYS A 27 46.18 -55.81 69.67
N ALA A 28 46.54 -55.77 70.94
CA ALA A 28 47.92 -55.73 71.38
C ALA A 28 48.14 -56.74 72.51
N GLU A 29 49.18 -57.55 72.37
CA GLU A 29 49.62 -58.51 73.39
C GLU A 29 51.03 -58.13 73.87
N ALA A 30 51.23 -58.07 75.18
CA ALA A 30 52.54 -57.94 75.79
C ALA A 30 53.08 -59.35 76.04
N VAL A 31 54.21 -59.71 75.44
CA VAL A 31 54.80 -61.06 75.56
C VAL A 31 56.14 -60.96 76.33
N SER A 32 56.34 -61.84 77.30
CA SER A 32 57.59 -61.99 78.06
C SER A 32 58.70 -62.60 77.20
N GLY A 33 59.96 -62.45 77.58
CA GLY A 33 61.12 -63.02 76.86
C GLY A 33 61.11 -64.56 76.74
N SER A 34 60.27 -65.26 77.51
CA SER A 34 60.01 -66.71 77.44
C SER A 34 58.83 -67.10 76.54
N GLY A 35 58.21 -66.15 75.85
CA GLY A 35 57.04 -66.38 74.98
C GLY A 35 55.69 -66.37 75.70
N GLN A 36 55.65 -66.09 77.00
CA GLN A 36 54.40 -66.04 77.77
C GLN A 36 53.68 -64.70 77.60
N ILE A 37 52.39 -64.73 77.25
CA ILE A 37 51.53 -63.54 77.15
C ILE A 37 51.25 -63.00 78.56
N LEU A 38 51.63 -61.75 78.80
CA LEU A 38 51.53 -61.03 80.08
C LEU A 38 50.24 -60.20 80.18
N SER A 39 49.75 -59.67 79.06
CA SER A 39 48.53 -58.86 79.01
C SER A 39 48.04 -58.73 77.57
N GLU A 40 46.72 -58.72 77.39
CA GLU A 40 46.06 -58.43 76.11
C GLU A 40 45.21 -57.16 76.28
N THR A 41 45.21 -56.29 75.28
CA THR A 41 44.32 -55.14 75.20
C THR A 41 43.70 -55.02 73.82
N ASN A 42 42.41 -54.70 73.81
CA ASN A 42 41.62 -54.50 72.61
C ASN A 42 41.07 -53.06 72.59
N TYR A 43 41.40 -52.29 71.55
CA TYR A 43 40.92 -50.92 71.36
C TYR A 43 40.12 -50.82 70.06
N SER A 44 38.84 -50.44 70.17
CA SER A 44 37.96 -50.30 69.00
C SER A 44 37.92 -48.85 68.54
N PHE A 45 38.14 -48.61 67.25
CA PHE A 45 38.03 -47.29 66.63
C PHE A 45 37.35 -47.37 65.26
N GLU A 46 36.78 -46.25 64.83
CA GLU A 46 36.06 -46.14 63.56
C GLU A 46 36.66 -45.04 62.69
N VAL A 47 37.05 -45.40 61.47
CA VAL A 47 37.49 -44.44 60.46
C VAL A 47 36.26 -44.02 59.67
N LYS A 48 35.82 -42.76 59.85
CA LYS A 48 34.64 -42.22 59.17
C LYS A 48 34.86 -42.18 57.64
N PRO A 49 33.81 -42.41 56.84
CA PRO A 49 33.92 -42.30 55.39
C PRO A 49 34.33 -40.89 54.96
N PRO A 50 35.05 -40.75 53.83
CA PRO A 50 35.39 -39.46 53.25
C PRO A 50 34.15 -38.57 53.08
N PHE A 51 34.32 -37.26 53.28
CA PHE A 51 33.22 -36.30 53.30
C PHE A 51 32.34 -36.33 52.03
N TYR A 52 32.88 -36.71 50.87
CA TYR A 52 32.14 -36.82 49.60
C TYR A 52 31.17 -38.02 49.53
N LEU A 53 31.34 -39.02 50.42
CA LEU A 53 30.46 -40.19 50.52
C LEU A 53 29.35 -40.04 51.57
N SER A 54 29.39 -38.95 52.35
CA SER A 54 28.41 -38.65 53.40
C SER A 54 27.00 -38.38 52.81
N THR A 55 25.95 -38.83 53.51
CA THR A 55 24.54 -38.62 53.14
C THR A 55 24.17 -37.15 52.85
N PRO A 56 24.53 -36.15 53.69
CA PRO A 56 24.30 -34.74 53.38
C PRO A 56 24.95 -34.30 52.07
N THR A 57 26.13 -34.81 51.72
CA THR A 57 26.83 -34.42 50.49
C THR A 57 26.11 -34.93 49.25
N LYS A 58 25.50 -36.12 49.30
CA LYS A 58 24.64 -36.63 48.22
C LYS A 58 23.43 -35.71 47.99
N ILE A 59 22.82 -35.20 49.07
CA ILE A 59 21.72 -34.22 48.99
C ILE A 59 22.20 -32.92 48.33
N VAL A 60 23.40 -32.46 48.66
CA VAL A 60 23.98 -31.27 48.01
C VAL A 60 24.18 -31.50 46.52
N TYR A 61 24.71 -32.67 46.10
CA TYR A 61 24.87 -32.98 44.68
C TYR A 61 23.53 -33.07 43.94
N THR A 62 22.51 -33.71 44.52
CA THR A 62 21.19 -33.78 43.89
C THR A 62 20.56 -32.39 43.76
N LEU A 63 20.68 -31.54 44.77
CA LEU A 63 20.23 -30.14 44.70
C LEU A 63 21.00 -29.33 43.65
N ALA A 64 22.31 -29.53 43.53
CA ALA A 64 23.13 -28.86 42.51
C ALA A 64 22.71 -29.27 41.09
N VAL A 65 22.42 -30.56 40.88
CA VAL A 65 21.90 -31.06 39.59
C VAL A 65 20.52 -30.47 39.29
N LEU A 66 19.62 -30.45 40.27
CA LEU A 66 18.29 -29.85 40.11
C LEU A 66 18.38 -28.33 39.82
N PHE A 67 19.30 -27.63 40.48
CA PHE A 67 19.56 -26.21 40.23
C PHE A 67 20.08 -25.97 38.81
N LEU A 68 21.01 -26.81 38.34
CA LEU A 68 21.49 -26.76 36.95
C LEU A 68 20.37 -27.01 35.94
N LEU A 69 19.54 -28.05 36.15
CA LEU A 69 18.40 -28.35 35.27
C LEU A 69 17.39 -27.19 35.25
N TRP A 70 17.12 -26.60 36.42
CA TRP A 70 16.24 -25.43 36.53
C TRP A 70 16.83 -24.21 35.82
N GLY A 71 18.15 -23.99 35.92
CA GLY A 71 18.86 -22.92 35.21
C GLY A 71 18.80 -23.09 33.69
N ILE A 72 19.02 -24.31 33.19
CA ILE A 72 18.90 -24.65 31.75
C ILE A 72 17.46 -24.43 31.28
N TYR A 73 16.47 -24.91 32.04
CA TYR A 73 15.06 -24.71 31.73
C TYR A 73 14.71 -23.21 31.65
N ARG A 74 15.13 -22.42 32.64
CA ARG A 74 14.96 -20.96 32.65
C ARG A 74 15.61 -20.30 31.43
N TYR A 75 16.83 -20.70 31.08
CA TYR A 75 17.55 -20.17 29.93
C TYR A 75 16.84 -20.45 28.60
N VAL A 76 16.40 -21.69 28.38
CA VAL A 76 15.65 -22.09 27.17
C VAL A 76 14.34 -21.31 27.06
N GLN A 77 13.60 -21.17 28.17
CA GLN A 77 12.36 -20.39 28.19
C GLN A 77 12.58 -18.92 27.83
N GLN A 78 13.65 -18.30 28.31
CA GLN A 78 13.99 -16.91 27.94
C GLN A 78 14.30 -16.77 26.43
N ILE A 79 15.02 -17.72 25.84
CA ILE A 79 15.30 -17.71 24.40
C ILE A 79 14.01 -17.85 23.59
N ILE A 80 13.13 -18.79 23.96
CA ILE A 80 11.86 -19.02 23.28
C ILE A 80 10.99 -17.77 23.33
N HIS A 81 10.89 -17.12 24.50
CA HIS A 81 10.10 -15.90 24.63
C HIS A 81 10.65 -14.77 23.74
N LYS A 82 11.97 -14.57 23.69
CA LYS A 82 12.59 -13.57 22.81
C LYS A 82 12.36 -13.86 21.33
N LYS A 83 12.41 -15.13 20.92
CA LYS A 83 12.12 -15.54 19.53
C LYS A 83 10.66 -15.29 19.15
N LYS A 84 9.72 -15.63 20.04
CA LYS A 84 8.28 -15.41 19.81
C LYS A 84 7.96 -13.92 19.61
N GLU A 85 8.60 -13.05 20.39
CA GLU A 85 8.36 -11.61 20.27
C GLU A 85 8.88 -11.04 18.94
N LYS A 86 10.08 -11.45 18.50
CA LYS A 86 10.61 -11.05 17.19
C LYS A 86 9.68 -11.45 16.04
N VAL A 87 9.17 -12.68 16.07
CA VAL A 87 8.23 -13.18 15.06
C VAL A 87 6.92 -12.39 15.08
N ARG A 88 6.42 -12.00 16.26
CA ARG A 88 5.22 -11.14 16.37
C ARG A 88 5.45 -9.77 15.76
N ILE A 89 6.57 -9.12 16.08
CA ILE A 89 6.92 -7.80 15.53
C ILE A 89 7.05 -7.90 14.00
N GLU A 90 7.74 -8.91 13.47
CA GLU A 90 7.88 -9.12 12.03
C GLU A 90 6.52 -9.36 11.35
N GLN A 91 5.62 -10.14 11.97
CA GLN A 91 4.26 -10.33 11.47
C GLN A 91 3.43 -9.05 11.49
N GLU A 92 3.58 -8.21 12.52
CA GLU A 92 2.92 -6.91 12.60
C GLU A 92 3.45 -5.94 11.53
N GLU A 93 4.75 -5.94 11.27
CA GLU A 93 5.35 -5.15 10.19
C GLU A 93 4.86 -5.60 8.81
N ILE A 94 4.81 -6.91 8.55
CA ILE A 94 4.26 -7.45 7.30
C ILE A 94 2.79 -7.06 7.15
N ARG A 95 1.99 -7.21 8.21
CA ARG A 95 0.57 -6.82 8.21
C ARG A 95 0.40 -5.32 7.98
N ARG A 96 1.23 -4.47 8.59
CA ARG A 96 1.20 -3.01 8.38
C ARG A 96 1.50 -2.66 6.93
N LYS A 97 2.54 -3.25 6.34
CA LYS A 97 2.88 -3.05 4.92
C LYS A 97 1.77 -3.51 3.99
N GLU A 98 1.10 -4.61 4.32
CA GLU A 98 -0.03 -5.10 3.54
C GLU A 98 -1.25 -4.16 3.61
N ILE A 99 -1.55 -3.62 4.80
CA ILE A 99 -2.60 -2.62 4.99
C ILE A 99 -2.28 -1.34 4.21
N GLU A 100 -1.06 -0.81 4.35
CA GLU A 100 -0.62 0.40 3.63
C GLU A 100 -0.73 0.21 2.10
N LYS A 101 -0.33 -0.96 1.59
CA LYS A 101 -0.47 -1.28 0.16
C LYS A 101 -1.93 -1.34 -0.27
N ARG A 102 -2.82 -1.91 0.56
CA ARG A 102 -4.26 -1.95 0.27
C ARG A 102 -4.87 -0.55 0.29
N GLU A 103 -4.49 0.28 1.26
CA GLU A 103 -4.94 1.68 1.35
C GLU A 103 -4.49 2.49 0.13
N GLN A 104 -3.24 2.33 -0.31
CA GLN A 104 -2.76 2.95 -1.55
C GLN A 104 -3.55 2.48 -2.77
N GLN A 105 -3.83 1.18 -2.89
CA GLN A 105 -4.64 0.64 -3.98
C GLN A 105 -6.07 1.20 -3.98
N ILE A 106 -6.71 1.29 -2.82
CA ILE A 106 -8.04 1.88 -2.68
C ILE A 106 -8.00 3.36 -3.09
N MET A 107 -7.03 4.12 -2.60
CA MET A 107 -6.88 5.54 -2.95
C MET A 107 -6.66 5.74 -4.45
N THR A 108 -5.87 4.88 -5.11
CA THR A 108 -5.69 4.94 -6.56
C THR A 108 -6.98 4.62 -7.33
N LEU A 109 -7.73 3.61 -6.90
CA LEU A 109 -9.00 3.24 -7.54
C LEU A 109 -10.07 4.31 -7.35
N GLU A 110 -10.14 4.92 -6.17
CA GLU A 110 -11.05 6.05 -5.90
C GLU A 110 -10.69 7.26 -6.76
N LYS A 111 -9.40 7.56 -6.91
CA LYS A 111 -8.93 8.63 -7.78
C LYS A 111 -9.31 8.36 -9.25
N GLU A 112 -9.01 7.18 -9.77
CA GLU A 112 -9.35 6.80 -11.15
C GLU A 112 -10.87 6.86 -11.39
N LYS A 113 -11.67 6.38 -10.44
CA LYS A 113 -13.13 6.46 -10.49
C LYS A 113 -13.61 7.91 -10.52
N LEU A 114 -13.07 8.76 -9.64
CA LEU A 114 -13.44 10.17 -9.57
C LEU A 114 -13.07 10.91 -10.85
N GLU A 115 -11.89 10.67 -11.41
CA GLU A 115 -11.46 11.22 -12.71
C GLU A 115 -12.38 10.74 -13.85
N SER A 116 -12.77 9.45 -13.86
CA SER A 116 -13.73 8.94 -14.83
C SER A 116 -15.12 9.59 -14.69
N GLU A 117 -15.60 9.79 -13.46
CA GLU A 117 -16.89 10.46 -13.23
C GLU A 117 -16.84 11.94 -13.64
N LEU A 118 -15.75 12.64 -13.36
CA LEU A 118 -15.54 14.01 -13.79
C LEU A 118 -15.50 14.14 -15.31
N THR A 119 -14.79 13.25 -15.99
CA THR A 119 -14.72 13.26 -17.46
C THR A 119 -16.07 12.96 -18.11
N LEU A 120 -16.85 12.00 -17.58
CA LEU A 120 -18.20 11.72 -18.04
C LEU A 120 -19.13 12.92 -17.84
N LYS A 121 -19.13 13.52 -16.63
CA LYS A 121 -19.95 14.71 -16.36
C LYS A 121 -19.54 15.91 -17.20
N SER A 122 -18.25 16.11 -17.45
CA SER A 122 -17.77 17.16 -18.35
C SER A 122 -18.30 16.95 -19.77
N LYS A 123 -18.24 15.71 -20.25
CA LYS A 123 -18.75 15.35 -21.57
C LYS A 123 -20.25 15.57 -21.68
N GLU A 124 -21.04 15.16 -20.70
CA GLU A 124 -22.48 15.38 -20.67
C GLU A 124 -22.84 16.87 -20.62
N LEU A 125 -22.15 17.66 -19.79
CA LEU A 125 -22.36 19.09 -19.72
C LEU A 125 -22.05 19.74 -21.06
N ALA A 126 -20.90 19.41 -21.64
CA ALA A 126 -20.46 20.00 -22.89
C ALA A 126 -21.37 19.64 -24.07
N THR A 127 -21.84 18.40 -24.17
CA THR A 127 -22.80 18.01 -25.21
C THR A 127 -24.16 18.68 -25.02
N SER A 128 -24.63 18.81 -23.78
CA SER A 128 -25.88 19.51 -23.46
C SER A 128 -25.82 20.99 -23.82
N THR A 129 -24.79 21.71 -23.34
CA THR A 129 -24.60 23.12 -23.65
C THR A 129 -24.44 23.34 -25.15
N MET A 130 -23.71 22.47 -25.84
CA MET A 130 -23.58 22.60 -27.27
C MET A 130 -24.89 22.38 -28.03
N THR A 131 -25.71 21.46 -27.57
CA THR A 131 -27.04 21.23 -28.16
C THR A 131 -27.91 22.49 -28.02
N LEU A 132 -27.79 23.22 -26.91
CA LEU A 132 -28.45 24.52 -26.71
C LEU A 132 -27.90 25.58 -27.69
N ILE A 133 -26.58 25.70 -27.82
CA ILE A 133 -25.95 26.65 -28.75
C ILE A 133 -26.43 26.38 -30.19
N ARG A 134 -26.43 25.12 -30.62
CA ARG A 134 -26.93 24.74 -31.94
C ARG A 134 -28.40 25.09 -32.12
N LYS A 135 -29.24 24.83 -31.11
CA LYS A 135 -30.67 25.20 -31.16
C LYS A 135 -30.81 26.70 -31.42
N ASN A 136 -30.02 27.53 -30.75
CA ASN A 136 -30.05 28.98 -30.96
C ASN A 136 -29.58 29.39 -32.37
N GLU A 137 -28.51 28.77 -32.90
CA GLU A 137 -28.04 29.05 -34.27
C GLU A 137 -29.11 28.71 -35.32
N VAL A 138 -29.82 27.60 -35.15
CA VAL A 138 -30.93 27.23 -36.05
C VAL A 138 -32.07 28.23 -35.94
N LEU A 139 -32.45 28.65 -34.74
CA LEU A 139 -33.49 29.68 -34.53
C LEU A 139 -33.09 31.03 -35.16
N ALA A 140 -31.82 31.41 -35.04
CA ALA A 140 -31.28 32.63 -35.65
C ALA A 140 -31.31 32.55 -37.20
N THR A 141 -30.92 31.41 -37.76
CA THR A 141 -30.97 31.17 -39.22
C THR A 141 -32.41 31.23 -39.74
N ILE A 142 -33.37 30.60 -39.04
CA ILE A 142 -34.79 30.66 -39.38
C ILE A 142 -35.28 32.11 -39.33
N LYS A 143 -34.88 32.89 -38.32
CA LYS A 143 -35.23 34.30 -38.20
C LYS A 143 -34.72 35.11 -39.39
N GLU A 144 -33.45 34.92 -39.80
CA GLU A 144 -32.89 35.58 -40.97
C GLU A 144 -33.65 35.25 -42.25
N GLU A 145 -33.96 33.97 -42.48
CA GLU A 145 -34.71 33.53 -43.66
C GLU A 145 -36.11 34.17 -43.71
N ILE A 146 -36.81 34.23 -42.55
CA ILE A 146 -38.12 34.90 -42.42
C ILE A 146 -38.01 36.40 -42.74
N VAL A 147 -36.93 37.06 -42.28
CA VAL A 147 -36.68 38.50 -42.55
C VAL A 147 -36.40 38.73 -44.04
N GLN A 148 -35.60 37.87 -44.67
CA GLN A 148 -35.31 37.95 -46.10
C GLN A 148 -36.58 37.72 -46.94
N GLN A 149 -37.41 36.73 -46.58
CA GLN A 149 -38.67 36.48 -47.26
C GLN A 149 -39.65 37.66 -47.11
N LYS A 150 -39.73 38.27 -45.92
CA LYS A 150 -40.51 39.51 -45.71
C LYS A 150 -40.04 40.63 -46.64
N ALA A 151 -38.72 40.79 -46.82
CA ALA A 151 -38.16 41.80 -47.71
C ALA A 151 -38.42 41.50 -49.20
N ALA A 152 -38.32 40.24 -49.61
CA ALA A 152 -38.50 39.81 -50.99
C ALA A 152 -39.97 39.78 -51.46
N LEU A 153 -40.89 39.38 -50.59
CA LEU A 153 -42.32 39.23 -50.90
C LEU A 153 -43.13 40.52 -50.67
N GLY A 154 -42.57 41.51 -49.99
CA GLY A 154 -43.19 42.82 -49.78
C GLY A 154 -44.57 42.73 -49.13
N SER A 155 -45.61 43.24 -49.81
CA SER A 155 -46.99 43.34 -49.30
C SER A 155 -47.90 42.14 -49.63
N GLN A 156 -47.37 41.05 -50.20
CA GLN A 156 -48.17 39.84 -50.49
C GLN A 156 -48.73 39.16 -49.24
N TYR A 157 -48.07 39.31 -48.09
CA TYR A 157 -48.51 38.76 -46.81
C TYR A 157 -48.59 39.86 -45.75
N PRO A 158 -49.62 39.87 -44.87
CA PRO A 158 -49.73 40.86 -43.81
C PRO A 158 -48.55 40.80 -42.82
N ASN A 159 -47.94 41.95 -42.53
CA ASN A 159 -46.75 42.06 -41.67
C ASN A 159 -46.90 41.40 -40.29
N LYS A 160 -48.13 41.37 -39.75
CA LYS A 160 -48.43 40.80 -38.42
C LYS A 160 -48.01 39.32 -38.30
N TYR A 161 -48.03 38.56 -39.39
CA TYR A 161 -47.68 37.14 -39.35
C TYR A 161 -46.17 36.94 -39.27
N TYR A 162 -45.38 37.71 -40.02
CA TYR A 162 -43.92 37.74 -39.90
C TYR A 162 -43.50 38.18 -38.49
N GLU A 163 -44.10 39.26 -37.97
CA GLU A 163 -43.80 39.78 -36.63
C GLU A 163 -44.15 38.78 -35.53
N LYS A 164 -45.24 38.01 -35.67
CA LYS A 164 -45.59 36.96 -34.71
C LYS A 164 -44.56 35.84 -34.69
N ILE A 165 -44.08 35.38 -35.85
CA ILE A 165 -43.07 34.33 -35.94
C ILE A 165 -41.72 34.84 -35.40
N ILE A 166 -41.31 36.04 -35.79
CA ILE A 166 -40.09 36.68 -35.29
C ILE A 166 -40.13 36.83 -33.78
N ARG A 167 -41.25 37.28 -33.20
CA ARG A 167 -41.40 37.39 -31.74
C ARG A 167 -41.28 36.03 -31.04
N LEU A 168 -41.92 34.97 -31.58
CA LEU A 168 -41.78 33.62 -31.03
C LEU A 168 -40.33 33.11 -31.10
N LEU A 169 -39.60 33.44 -32.15
CA LEU A 169 -38.18 33.11 -32.27
C LEU A 169 -37.34 33.89 -31.25
N ASP A 170 -37.59 35.19 -31.11
CA ASP A 170 -36.90 36.07 -30.14
C ASP A 170 -37.16 35.67 -28.69
N GLU A 171 -38.37 35.19 -28.36
CA GLU A 171 -38.70 34.65 -27.04
C GLU A 171 -37.98 33.32 -26.73
N ASN A 172 -37.53 32.58 -27.76
CA ASN A 172 -36.91 31.27 -27.62
C ASN A 172 -35.40 31.25 -27.91
N LEU A 173 -34.85 32.33 -28.45
CA LEU A 173 -33.43 32.58 -28.58
C LEU A 173 -32.88 33.02 -27.22
N SER A 174 -32.09 32.17 -26.57
CA SER A 174 -31.28 32.62 -25.43
C SER A 174 -30.10 33.49 -25.90
N SER A 175 -29.61 34.37 -25.02
CA SER A 175 -28.63 35.41 -25.35
C SER A 175 -27.31 34.82 -25.89
N GLU A 176 -26.56 35.63 -26.64
CA GLU A 176 -25.20 35.34 -27.16
C GLU A 176 -24.18 34.86 -26.10
N ASP A 177 -24.56 34.85 -24.82
CA ASP A 177 -23.75 34.43 -23.67
C ASP A 177 -23.54 32.92 -23.53
N ASP A 178 -24.35 32.07 -24.17
CA ASP A 178 -24.27 30.61 -23.99
C ASP A 178 -22.91 30.02 -24.41
N TRP A 179 -22.28 30.59 -25.45
CA TRP A 179 -20.94 30.19 -25.87
C TRP A 179 -19.85 30.67 -24.89
N ALA A 180 -19.99 31.88 -24.34
CA ALA A 180 -19.03 32.39 -23.35
C ALA A 180 -19.12 31.59 -22.05
N ILE A 181 -20.33 31.24 -21.62
CA ILE A 181 -20.60 30.39 -20.45
C ILE A 181 -20.05 28.97 -20.69
N PHE A 182 -20.26 28.41 -21.89
CA PHE A 182 -19.64 27.14 -22.28
C PHE A 182 -18.13 27.21 -22.19
N GLN A 183 -17.51 28.21 -22.82
CA GLN A 183 -16.06 28.36 -22.89
C GLN A 183 -15.46 28.50 -21.49
N ALA A 184 -16.07 29.29 -20.61
CA ALA A 184 -15.65 29.47 -19.22
C ALA A 184 -15.76 28.18 -18.39
N ASN A 185 -16.85 27.43 -18.54
CA ASN A 185 -17.03 26.16 -17.84
C ASN A 185 -16.11 25.06 -18.38
N PHE A 186 -15.93 25.02 -19.70
CA PHE A 186 -15.03 24.08 -20.36
C PHE A 186 -13.58 24.32 -19.93
N ASP A 187 -13.12 25.57 -19.91
CA ASP A 187 -11.76 25.91 -19.47
C ASP A 187 -11.50 25.58 -18.00
N ARG A 188 -12.50 25.75 -17.13
CA ARG A 188 -12.41 25.34 -15.72
C ARG A 188 -12.19 23.84 -15.57
N ILE A 189 -12.79 23.03 -16.43
CA ILE A 189 -12.72 21.56 -16.36
C ILE A 189 -11.49 21.03 -17.12
N HIS A 190 -11.09 21.70 -18.20
CA HIS A 190 -10.03 21.27 -19.10
C HIS A 190 -8.78 22.17 -19.03
N GLU A 191 -8.29 22.47 -17.83
CA GLU A 191 -6.99 23.14 -17.58
C GLU A 191 -6.73 24.44 -18.39
N ASN A 192 -7.77 25.22 -18.71
CA ASN A 192 -7.72 26.39 -19.59
C ASN A 192 -7.35 26.08 -21.06
N PHE A 193 -7.82 24.95 -21.57
CA PHE A 193 -7.62 24.49 -22.94
C PHE A 193 -7.79 25.60 -24.01
N PHE A 194 -8.88 26.37 -23.99
CA PHE A 194 -9.11 27.40 -25.00
C PHE A 194 -8.11 28.53 -24.90
N ARG A 195 -7.72 28.93 -23.68
CA ARG A 195 -6.69 29.95 -23.46
C ARG A 195 -5.35 29.52 -24.09
N HIS A 196 -4.86 28.32 -23.76
CA HIS A 196 -3.59 27.84 -24.32
C HIS A 196 -3.67 27.56 -25.82
N LEU A 197 -4.82 27.09 -26.31
CA LEU A 197 -5.03 26.82 -27.73
C LEU A 197 -5.03 28.13 -28.53
N HIS A 198 -5.63 29.19 -28.01
CA HIS A 198 -5.67 30.49 -28.65
C HIS A 198 -4.30 31.20 -28.61
N GLU A 199 -3.57 31.09 -27.49
CA GLU A 199 -2.21 31.61 -27.35
C GLU A 199 -1.25 30.96 -28.37
N LYS A 200 -1.37 29.65 -28.58
CA LYS A 200 -0.46 28.90 -29.47
C LYS A 200 -0.89 28.91 -30.93
N TYR A 201 -2.19 28.96 -31.20
CA TYR A 201 -2.76 28.91 -32.55
C TYR A 201 -3.81 30.01 -32.74
N PRO A 202 -3.37 31.29 -32.86
CA PRO A 202 -4.28 32.43 -32.98
C PRO A 202 -5.10 32.44 -34.28
N GLU A 203 -4.70 31.67 -35.31
CA GLU A 203 -5.42 31.57 -36.60
C GLU A 203 -6.69 30.69 -36.56
N LEU A 204 -6.99 30.05 -35.41
CA LEU A 204 -8.20 29.25 -35.25
C LEU A 204 -9.42 30.17 -35.11
N THR A 205 -10.44 29.92 -35.92
CA THR A 205 -11.71 30.66 -35.83
C THR A 205 -12.55 30.12 -34.68
N PRO A 206 -13.57 30.86 -34.18
CA PRO A 206 -14.49 30.34 -33.17
C PRO A 206 -15.11 28.98 -33.52
N ASN A 207 -15.41 28.75 -34.80
CA ASN A 207 -15.90 27.45 -35.29
C ASN A 207 -14.83 26.35 -35.26
N ASP A 208 -13.56 26.69 -35.48
CA ASP A 208 -12.47 25.74 -35.32
C ASP A 208 -12.24 25.40 -33.83
N LEU A 209 -12.36 26.38 -32.93
CA LEU A 209 -12.27 26.17 -31.48
C LEU A 209 -13.38 25.21 -31.00
N ARG A 210 -14.63 25.41 -31.45
CA ARG A 210 -15.74 24.47 -31.20
C ARG A 210 -15.41 23.06 -31.64
N PHE A 211 -14.88 22.92 -32.86
CA PHE A 211 -14.48 21.63 -33.39
C PHE A 211 -13.38 20.97 -32.53
N CYS A 212 -12.37 21.74 -32.12
CA CYS A 212 -11.31 21.28 -31.22
C CYS A 212 -11.87 20.81 -29.87
N ALA A 213 -12.87 21.51 -29.32
CA ALA A 213 -13.53 21.11 -28.09
C ALA A 213 -14.19 19.73 -28.22
N TYR A 214 -14.87 19.44 -29.33
CA TYR A 214 -15.45 18.11 -29.55
C TYR A 214 -14.40 17.00 -29.66
N LEU A 215 -13.26 17.31 -30.29
CA LEU A 215 -12.14 16.38 -30.36
C LEU A 215 -11.55 16.13 -28.96
N ARG A 216 -11.41 17.19 -28.14
CA ARG A 216 -10.94 17.11 -26.74
C ARG A 216 -11.86 16.25 -25.87
N LEU A 217 -13.17 16.31 -26.12
CA LEU A 217 -14.20 15.48 -25.47
C LEU A 217 -14.30 14.05 -26.03
N ASN A 218 -13.42 13.70 -26.98
CA ASN A 218 -13.38 12.40 -27.64
C ASN A 218 -14.76 11.98 -28.21
N LEU A 219 -15.43 12.90 -28.89
CA LEU A 219 -16.69 12.62 -29.58
C LEU A 219 -16.46 11.90 -30.91
N SER A 220 -17.39 11.04 -31.30
CA SER A 220 -17.30 10.32 -32.57
C SER A 220 -17.54 11.26 -33.74
N SER A 221 -17.00 10.96 -34.93
CA SER A 221 -17.27 11.76 -36.14
C SER A 221 -18.77 11.89 -36.43
N LYS A 222 -19.59 10.90 -36.06
CA LYS A 222 -21.05 10.95 -36.21
C LYS A 222 -21.67 11.98 -35.27
N ASP A 223 -21.23 11.99 -34.01
CA ASP A 223 -21.74 12.94 -33.02
C ASP A 223 -21.30 14.37 -33.37
N ILE A 224 -20.05 14.54 -33.82
CA ILE A 224 -19.55 15.84 -34.30
C ILE A 224 -20.35 16.31 -35.52
N ALA A 225 -20.58 15.43 -36.50
CA ALA A 225 -21.39 15.74 -37.67
C ALA A 225 -22.80 16.20 -37.27
N HIS A 226 -23.42 15.48 -36.33
CA HIS A 226 -24.72 15.83 -35.79
C HIS A 226 -24.65 17.20 -35.10
N LEU A 227 -23.80 17.39 -34.10
CA LEU A 227 -23.69 18.62 -33.32
C LEU A 227 -23.34 19.85 -34.16
N MET A 228 -22.53 19.70 -35.21
CA MET A 228 -22.15 20.79 -36.11
C MET A 228 -23.08 20.98 -37.31
N ASN A 229 -24.11 20.13 -37.46
CA ASN A 229 -25.01 20.14 -38.61
C ASN A 229 -24.29 20.03 -39.98
N ILE A 230 -23.26 19.20 -40.06
CA ILE A 230 -22.50 18.97 -41.29
C ILE A 230 -22.52 17.49 -41.64
N SER A 231 -22.20 17.16 -42.89
CA SER A 231 -22.02 15.76 -43.28
C SER A 231 -20.75 15.17 -42.64
N LEU A 232 -20.67 13.84 -42.56
CA LEU A 232 -19.43 13.15 -42.16
C LEU A 232 -18.22 13.59 -43.00
N LYS A 233 -18.43 13.84 -44.30
CA LYS A 233 -17.39 14.40 -45.18
C LYS A 233 -16.97 15.81 -44.74
N GLY A 234 -17.91 16.62 -44.28
CA GLY A 234 -17.63 17.94 -43.69
C GLY A 234 -16.76 17.84 -42.43
N VAL A 235 -16.97 16.82 -41.59
CA VAL A 235 -16.11 16.56 -40.42
C VAL A 235 -14.68 16.24 -40.83
N GLU A 236 -14.49 15.37 -41.84
CA GLU A 236 -13.16 15.04 -42.37
C GLU A 236 -12.44 16.26 -42.96
N MET A 237 -13.16 17.11 -43.70
CA MET A 237 -12.62 18.38 -44.19
C MET A 237 -12.26 19.35 -43.04
N GLY A 238 -13.07 19.38 -41.98
CA GLY A 238 -12.79 20.14 -40.76
C GLY A 238 -11.51 19.67 -40.07
N ARG A 239 -11.32 18.35 -39.92
CA ARG A 239 -10.09 17.75 -39.39
C ARG A 239 -8.87 18.12 -40.23
N ALA A 240 -8.97 18.01 -41.55
CA ALA A 240 -7.89 18.38 -42.47
C ALA A 240 -7.53 19.87 -42.35
N ARG A 241 -8.54 20.75 -42.24
CA ARG A 241 -8.35 22.19 -42.06
C ARG A 241 -7.64 22.51 -40.75
N ILE A 242 -8.10 21.96 -39.62
CA ILE A 242 -7.49 22.19 -38.31
C ILE A 242 -6.06 21.66 -38.30
N ARG A 243 -5.84 20.47 -38.85
CA ARG A 243 -4.51 19.87 -38.98
C ARG A 243 -3.53 20.80 -39.69
N LYS A 244 -3.95 21.44 -40.78
CA LYS A 244 -3.14 22.40 -41.53
C LYS A 244 -2.82 23.64 -40.69
N LYS A 245 -3.81 24.18 -39.98
CA LYS A 245 -3.64 25.38 -39.13
C LYS A 245 -2.70 25.17 -37.95
N ILE A 246 -2.70 23.98 -37.36
CA ILE A 246 -1.84 23.65 -36.21
C ILE A 246 -0.51 22.97 -36.60
N GLY A 247 -0.30 22.72 -37.89
CA GLY A 247 0.93 22.07 -38.40
C GLY A 247 1.12 20.61 -37.98
N LEU A 248 0.04 19.84 -37.74
CA LEU A 248 0.14 18.48 -37.23
C LEU A 248 0.44 17.45 -38.36
N PRO A 249 1.52 16.64 -38.27
CA PRO A 249 1.85 15.64 -39.28
C PRO A 249 0.75 14.61 -39.49
N SER A 250 0.61 14.04 -40.70
CA SER A 250 -0.39 13.01 -41.03
C SER A 250 -0.28 11.73 -40.18
N THR A 251 0.89 11.46 -39.60
CA THR A 251 1.18 10.28 -38.78
C THR A 251 0.60 10.34 -37.37
N LYS A 252 0.25 11.52 -36.85
CA LYS A 252 -0.27 11.70 -35.48
C LYS A 252 -1.79 11.78 -35.44
N SER A 253 -2.47 11.20 -34.47
CA SER A 253 -3.93 11.39 -34.36
C SER A 253 -4.26 12.83 -33.93
N LEU A 254 -5.13 13.51 -34.67
CA LEU A 254 -5.58 14.86 -34.30
C LEU A 254 -6.39 14.82 -33.00
N THR A 255 -7.22 13.79 -32.81
CA THR A 255 -8.02 13.62 -31.60
C THR A 255 -7.12 13.42 -30.38
N GLU A 256 -6.12 12.55 -30.50
CA GLU A 256 -5.16 12.28 -29.42
C GLU A 256 -4.34 13.53 -29.08
N PHE A 257 -3.87 14.25 -30.10
CA PHE A 257 -3.20 15.54 -29.90
C PHE A 257 -4.07 16.53 -29.12
N MET A 258 -5.36 16.64 -29.43
CA MET A 258 -6.27 17.52 -28.70
C MET A 258 -6.49 17.04 -27.27
N ILE A 259 -6.61 15.73 -27.03
CA ILE A 259 -6.78 15.14 -25.69
C ILE A 259 -5.55 15.37 -24.80
N GLU A 260 -4.35 15.34 -25.36
CA GLU A 260 -3.09 15.56 -24.61
C GLU A 260 -2.71 17.03 -24.52
N PHE A 261 -3.36 17.90 -25.29
CA PHE A 261 -3.05 19.32 -25.34
C PHE A 261 -3.30 19.96 -23.97
N LYS A 262 -2.22 20.51 -23.40
CA LYS A 262 -2.22 21.31 -22.18
C LYS A 262 -2.24 22.77 -22.55
#